data_AF-A0A968TK42-F1
#
_entry.id   AF-A0A968TK42-F1
#
_cell.length_a   1.000
_cell.length_b   1.000
_cell.length_c   1.000
_cell.angle_alpha   90.00
_cell.angle_beta   90.00
_cell.angle_gamma   90.00
#
_symmetry.space_group_name_H-M   'P 1'
#
loop_
_entity.id
_entity.type
_entity.pdbx_description
1 polymer ?
#
loop_
_entity_poly.entity_id
_entity_poly.type
_entity_poly.pdbx_seq_one_letter_code
_entity_poly.pdbx_strand_id
1 'polypeptide(L)'
;SPHSWGFRGVPQVHETHWLTADRFRPNHPWLLTQSPLTALQDLPTWGSIAQIHAAATVSEAYLLQPFILEAQSEEELRFVNSGTIDRYCIRWGEKPLRYLGKTFDRPVVRLPIDPRLQKRLLQAQQPKLIVAGMTRRVEAAIDLEGKLWPGK
;
A
#
# COMPACT_ATOMS: atom_id res chain seq x y z
N SER A 1 36.04 11.55 -11.74
CA SER A 1 35.69 11.29 -10.33
C SER A 1 34.18 11.44 -10.15
N PRO A 2 33.42 10.36 -9.96
CA PRO A 2 32.00 10.47 -9.66
C PRO A 2 31.78 10.50 -8.15
N HIS A 3 31.05 11.50 -7.68
CA HIS A 3 30.64 11.67 -6.30
C HIS A 3 29.59 10.62 -5.94
N SER A 4 29.96 9.70 -5.05
CA SER A 4 29.05 8.77 -4.38
C SER A 4 28.18 9.52 -3.39
N TRP A 5 26.88 9.65 -3.67
CA TRP A 5 25.89 10.06 -2.69
C TRP A 5 25.61 8.88 -1.75
N GLY A 6 26.15 8.96 -0.53
CA GLY A 6 25.88 8.00 0.52
C GLY A 6 24.42 8.11 0.98
N PHE A 7 23.66 7.03 0.83
CA PHE A 7 22.40 6.86 1.51
C PHE A 7 22.67 6.83 3.02
N ARG A 8 22.20 7.84 3.76
CA ARG A 8 22.12 7.75 5.21
C ARG A 8 21.08 6.67 5.53
N GLY A 9 21.56 5.58 6.10
CA GLY A 9 20.74 4.43 6.50
C GLY A 9 19.58 4.88 7.37
N VAL A 10 18.37 4.50 6.97
CA VAL A 10 17.23 4.45 7.88
C VAL A 10 17.58 3.39 8.92
N PRO A 11 17.50 3.68 10.24
CA PRO A 11 17.74 2.65 11.24
C PRO A 11 16.73 1.51 11.01
N GLN A 12 17.23 0.34 10.63
CA GLN A 12 16.43 -0.87 10.62
C GLN A 12 16.01 -1.15 12.05
N VAL A 13 14.70 -1.23 12.27
CA VAL A 13 14.15 -1.69 13.55
C VAL A 13 14.52 -3.16 13.70
N HIS A 14 15.45 -3.44 14.63
CA HIS A 14 15.97 -4.79 14.92
C HIS A 14 15.06 -5.63 15.84
N GLU A 15 13.79 -5.25 15.99
CA GLU A 15 12.82 -6.04 16.76
C GLU A 15 11.85 -6.72 15.82
N THR A 16 12.21 -7.92 15.38
CA THR A 16 11.29 -8.81 14.68
C THR A 16 10.53 -9.65 15.72
N HIS A 17 9.42 -9.13 16.23
CA HIS A 17 8.46 -9.94 16.96
C HIS A 17 7.64 -10.73 15.95
N TRP A 18 8.12 -11.91 15.58
CA TRP A 18 7.29 -12.88 14.88
C TRP A 18 6.22 -13.36 15.86
N LEU A 19 4.98 -12.90 15.68
CA LEU A 19 3.84 -13.63 16.25
C LEU A 19 3.91 -15.03 15.64
N THR A 20 4.12 -16.03 16.48
CA THR A 20 4.19 -17.41 16.03
C THR A 20 2.93 -17.72 15.21
N ALA A 21 3.14 -18.27 14.00
CA ALA A 21 2.09 -18.51 13.02
C ALA A 21 1.02 -19.50 13.52
N ASP A 22 1.28 -20.20 14.62
CA ASP A 22 0.36 -21.14 15.29
C ASP A 22 -0.94 -20.47 15.76
N ARG A 23 -0.92 -19.16 16.05
CA ARG A 23 -2.09 -18.38 16.46
C ARG A 23 -2.84 -17.70 15.31
N PHE A 24 -2.25 -17.66 14.12
CA PHE A 24 -2.88 -17.05 12.96
C PHE A 24 -4.01 -17.96 12.45
N ARG A 25 -5.25 -17.47 12.55
CA ARG A 25 -6.41 -18.08 11.90
C ARG A 25 -6.88 -17.10 10.82
N PRO A 26 -6.87 -17.44 9.53
CA PRO A 26 -7.21 -16.52 8.44
C PRO A 26 -8.58 -15.85 8.63
N ASN A 27 -9.52 -16.55 9.27
CA ASN A 27 -10.88 -16.09 9.54
C ASN A 27 -11.08 -15.50 10.95
N HIS A 28 -10.14 -15.75 11.88
CA HIS A 28 -10.17 -15.26 13.27
C HIS A 28 -8.74 -14.90 13.76
N PRO A 29 -8.05 -13.94 13.10
CA PRO A 29 -6.61 -13.76 13.30
C PRO A 29 -6.23 -13.24 14.70
N TRP A 30 -7.21 -12.80 15.48
CA TRP A 30 -7.03 -12.24 16.81
C TRP A 30 -8.01 -12.91 17.77
N LEU A 31 -7.59 -14.01 18.40
CA LEU A 31 -8.23 -14.47 19.63
C LEU A 31 -7.71 -13.58 20.76
N LEU A 32 -8.36 -12.44 20.94
CA LEU A 32 -8.06 -11.58 22.06
C LEU A 32 -8.59 -12.26 23.33
N THR A 33 -7.68 -12.66 24.21
CA THR A 33 -8.01 -13.18 25.55
C THR A 33 -8.35 -12.06 26.53
N GLN A 34 -8.26 -10.81 26.07
CA GLN A 34 -8.47 -9.57 26.84
C GLN A 34 -9.17 -8.52 25.97
N SER A 35 -9.53 -7.37 26.56
CA SER A 35 -10.16 -6.29 25.79
C SER A 35 -9.21 -5.76 24.69
N PRO A 36 -9.72 -5.31 23.53
CA PRO A 36 -8.88 -4.72 22.49
C PRO A 36 -8.04 -3.54 22.97
N LEU A 37 -8.60 -2.69 23.84
CA LEU A 37 -7.90 -1.53 24.37
C LEU A 37 -6.69 -1.95 25.21
N THR A 38 -6.85 -2.96 26.07
CA THR A 38 -5.75 -3.51 26.87
C THR A 38 -4.70 -4.16 25.99
N ALA A 39 -5.12 -4.96 24.99
CA ALA A 39 -4.19 -5.59 24.06
C ALA A 39 -3.36 -4.60 23.23
N LEU A 40 -3.88 -3.40 22.98
CA LEU A 40 -3.19 -2.36 22.23
C LEU A 40 -2.15 -1.58 23.07
N GLN A 41 -2.24 -1.59 24.40
CA GLN A 41 -1.31 -0.83 25.26
C GLN A 41 0.11 -1.37 25.21
N ASP A 42 0.26 -2.68 25.04
CA ASP A 42 1.56 -3.36 25.02
C ASP A 42 2.16 -3.46 23.60
N LEU A 43 1.44 -2.98 22.57
CA LEU A 43 1.89 -3.05 21.19
C LEU A 43 2.59 -1.75 20.76
N PRO A 44 3.68 -1.84 19.99
CA PRO A 44 4.32 -0.67 19.42
C PRO A 44 3.36 0.08 18.49
N THR A 45 3.43 1.41 18.52
CA THR A 45 2.66 2.24 17.59
C THR A 45 3.18 2.09 16.17
N TRP A 46 2.32 2.25 15.16
CA TRP A 46 2.76 2.21 13.76
C TRP A 46 3.93 3.15 13.45
N GLY A 47 3.93 4.36 14.05
CA GLY A 47 4.95 5.37 13.82
C GLY A 47 6.33 5.00 14.38
N SER A 48 6.42 4.06 15.34
CA SER A 48 7.71 3.57 15.84
C SER A 48 8.29 2.43 15.00
N ILE A 49 7.51 1.86 14.08
CA ILE A 49 7.90 0.68 13.28
C ILE A 49 8.05 1.05 11.80
N ALA A 50 7.23 1.99 11.30
CA ALA A 50 7.18 2.35 9.89
C ALA A 50 6.84 3.82 9.67
N GLN A 51 7.26 4.34 8.51
CA GLN A 51 6.79 5.63 8.03
C GLN A 51 5.35 5.49 7.51
N ILE A 52 4.44 6.29 8.07
CA ILE A 52 3.02 6.26 7.70
C ILE A 52 2.75 7.31 6.62
N HIS A 53 2.03 6.92 5.58
CA HIS A 53 1.57 7.81 4.53
C HIS A 53 0.05 7.75 4.42
N ALA A 54 -0.59 8.91 4.36
CA ALA A 54 -2.02 9.01 4.07
C ALA A 54 -2.30 8.62 2.61
N ALA A 55 -3.54 8.20 2.33
CA ALA A 55 -4.04 7.99 0.99
C ALA A 55 -3.95 9.28 0.13
N ALA A 56 -4.23 9.15 -1.17
CA ALA A 56 -4.25 10.30 -2.08
C ALA A 56 -5.30 11.34 -1.64
N THR A 57 -4.91 12.62 -1.68
CA THR A 57 -5.86 13.72 -1.54
C THR A 57 -6.76 13.81 -2.76
N VAL A 58 -7.89 14.52 -2.63
CA VAL A 58 -8.80 14.77 -3.78
C VAL A 58 -8.06 15.47 -4.93
N SER A 59 -7.19 16.44 -4.62
CA SER A 59 -6.41 17.14 -5.66
C SER A 59 -5.44 16.19 -6.38
N GLU A 60 -4.67 15.37 -5.64
CA GLU A 60 -3.79 14.36 -6.23
C GLU A 60 -4.56 13.36 -7.09
N ALA A 61 -5.78 12.98 -6.67
CA ALA A 61 -6.61 12.05 -7.40
C ALA A 61 -6.98 12.54 -8.80
N TYR A 62 -7.35 13.82 -8.94
CA TYR A 62 -7.65 14.45 -10.23
C TYR A 62 -6.39 14.67 -11.08
N LEU A 63 -5.25 15.00 -10.45
CA LEU A 63 -3.97 15.11 -11.16
C LEU A 63 -3.53 13.77 -11.76
N LEU A 64 -3.76 12.67 -11.04
CA LEU A 64 -3.35 11.34 -11.48
C LEU A 64 -4.27 10.75 -12.57
N GLN A 65 -5.56 11.13 -12.56
CA GLN A 65 -6.59 10.52 -13.40
C GLN A 65 -6.23 10.36 -14.90
N PRO A 66 -5.60 11.35 -15.57
CA PRO A 66 -5.26 11.22 -17.00
C PRO A 66 -4.21 10.15 -17.30
N PHE A 67 -3.44 9.75 -16.29
CA PHE A 67 -2.33 8.80 -16.39
C PHE A 67 -2.73 7.37 -16.04
N ILE A 68 -3.97 7.15 -15.60
CA ILE A 68 -4.51 5.82 -15.32
C ILE A 68 -5.11 5.25 -16.60
N LEU A 69 -4.48 4.20 -17.12
CA LEU A 69 -4.81 3.57 -18.40
C LEU A 69 -4.88 2.05 -18.22
N GLU A 70 -5.39 1.32 -19.21
CA GLU A 70 -5.27 -0.13 -19.22
C GLU A 70 -3.82 -0.57 -19.49
N ALA A 71 -3.41 -1.63 -18.80
CA ALA A 71 -2.10 -2.24 -18.96
C ALA A 71 -1.86 -2.67 -20.41
N GLN A 72 -0.67 -2.34 -20.91
CA GLN A 72 -0.13 -2.90 -22.15
C GLN A 72 0.99 -3.90 -21.88
N SER A 73 1.58 -3.85 -20.68
CA SER A 73 2.61 -4.79 -20.23
C SER A 73 2.56 -4.98 -18.70
N GLU A 74 3.31 -5.96 -18.19
CA GLU A 74 3.42 -6.25 -16.75
C GLU A 74 4.42 -5.34 -16.01
N GLU A 75 5.24 -4.57 -16.74
CA GLU A 75 6.29 -3.71 -16.17
C GLU A 75 5.76 -2.34 -15.70
N GLU A 76 4.49 -2.05 -15.97
CA GLU A 76 3.85 -0.79 -15.57
C GLU A 76 3.42 -0.82 -14.10
N LEU A 77 3.42 0.35 -13.44
CA LEU A 77 2.95 0.47 -12.05
C LEU A 77 1.46 0.17 -11.97
N ARG A 78 1.08 -0.93 -11.35
CA ARG A 78 -0.33 -1.35 -11.23
C ARG A 78 -1.06 -0.41 -10.29
N PHE A 79 -2.16 0.16 -10.77
CA PHE A 79 -3.00 1.03 -9.98
C PHE A 79 -3.97 0.22 -9.13
N VAL A 80 -4.01 0.48 -7.83
CA VAL A 80 -4.91 -0.22 -6.90
C VAL A 80 -5.68 0.79 -6.05
N ASN A 81 -6.87 0.40 -5.63
CA ASN A 81 -7.61 1.08 -4.59
C ASN A 81 -8.12 0.09 -3.54
N SER A 82 -8.74 0.62 -2.49
CA SER A 82 -9.33 -0.16 -1.40
C SER A 82 -10.29 -1.25 -1.89
N GLY A 83 -10.97 -1.06 -3.03
CA GLY A 83 -11.86 -2.06 -3.61
C GLY A 83 -11.13 -3.26 -4.24
N THR A 84 -9.87 -3.13 -4.60
CA THR A 84 -9.00 -4.18 -5.17
C THR A 84 -7.98 -4.73 -4.18
N ILE A 85 -7.94 -4.21 -2.96
CA ILE A 85 -7.11 -4.73 -1.88
C ILE A 85 -8.00 -5.65 -1.04
N ASP A 86 -7.61 -6.90 -0.92
CA ASP A 86 -8.28 -7.89 -0.08
C ASP A 86 -7.30 -8.32 1.02
N ARG A 87 -7.75 -9.16 1.93
CA ARG A 87 -6.93 -9.66 3.01
C ARG A 87 -5.74 -10.46 2.44
N TYR A 88 -4.55 -9.93 2.64
CA TYR A 88 -3.26 -10.51 2.25
C TYR A 88 -3.02 -10.62 0.74
N CYS A 89 -3.88 -10.07 -0.11
CA CYS A 89 -3.73 -10.15 -1.56
C CYS A 89 -4.28 -8.92 -2.30
N ILE A 90 -3.80 -8.75 -3.53
CA ILE A 90 -4.22 -7.69 -4.46
C ILE A 90 -5.00 -8.36 -5.59
N ARG A 91 -6.21 -7.87 -5.85
CA ARG A 91 -7.17 -8.39 -6.85
C ARG A 91 -7.10 -7.66 -8.19
N TRP A 92 -5.94 -7.08 -8.51
CA TRP A 92 -5.73 -6.38 -9.77
C TRP A 92 -5.86 -7.36 -10.95
N GLY A 93 -6.66 -7.03 -11.97
CA GLY A 93 -6.97 -7.94 -13.08
C GLY A 93 -7.99 -9.04 -12.75
N GLU A 94 -8.24 -9.33 -11.47
CA GLU A 94 -9.28 -10.27 -11.02
C GLU A 94 -10.60 -9.58 -10.72
N LYS A 95 -10.55 -8.30 -10.32
CA LYS A 95 -11.72 -7.49 -9.95
C LYS A 95 -11.66 -6.14 -10.64
N PRO A 96 -12.73 -5.72 -11.35
CA PRO A 96 -12.78 -4.40 -11.96
C PRO A 96 -12.61 -3.30 -10.92
N LEU A 97 -11.78 -2.31 -11.25
CA LEU A 97 -11.49 -1.15 -10.44
C LEU A 97 -12.29 0.05 -10.97
N ARG A 98 -13.08 0.68 -10.10
CA ARG A 98 -13.75 1.95 -10.42
C ARG A 98 -12.98 3.13 -9.81
N TYR A 99 -12.69 4.14 -10.63
CA TYR A 99 -11.98 5.34 -10.20
C TYR A 99 -12.49 6.59 -10.93
N LEU A 100 -12.93 7.60 -10.16
CA LEU A 100 -13.45 8.88 -10.67
C LEU A 100 -14.40 8.73 -11.88
N GLY A 101 -15.36 7.81 -11.76
CA GLY A 101 -16.40 7.58 -12.77
C GLY A 101 -16.03 6.61 -13.89
N LYS A 102 -14.76 6.22 -14.02
CA LYS A 102 -14.29 5.22 -14.99
C LYS A 102 -14.13 3.84 -14.35
N THR A 103 -14.24 2.80 -15.16
CA THR A 103 -14.00 1.40 -14.77
C THR A 103 -12.83 0.87 -15.58
N PHE A 104 -11.98 0.08 -14.94
CA PHE A 104 -10.81 -0.55 -15.53
C PHE A 104 -10.71 -2.00 -15.07
N ASP A 105 -10.17 -2.87 -15.92
CA ASP A 105 -9.92 -4.26 -15.55
C ASP A 105 -8.49 -4.45 -15.03
N ARG A 106 -7.51 -3.82 -15.70
CA ARG A 106 -6.09 -3.92 -15.40
C ARG A 106 -5.45 -2.52 -15.42
N PRO A 107 -5.87 -1.60 -14.53
CA PRO A 107 -5.39 -0.22 -14.56
C PRO A 107 -3.93 -0.09 -14.14
N VAL A 108 -3.17 0.73 -14.86
CA VAL A 108 -1.78 1.07 -14.56
C VAL A 108 -1.59 2.57 -14.57
N VAL A 109 -0.57 3.06 -13.86
CA VAL A 109 -0.11 4.45 -13.98
C VAL A 109 1.00 4.51 -15.01
N ARG A 110 0.75 5.19 -16.13
CA ARG A 110 1.74 5.34 -17.21
C ARG A 110 2.59 6.59 -16.99
N LEU A 111 3.90 6.40 -17.08
CA LEU A 111 4.88 7.48 -17.02
C LEU A 111 5.07 8.12 -18.42
N PRO A 112 5.45 9.41 -18.50
CA PRO A 112 5.64 10.35 -17.40
C PRO A 112 4.30 10.84 -16.80
N ILE A 113 4.33 11.24 -15.52
CA ILE A 113 3.17 11.80 -14.79
C ILE A 113 3.37 13.28 -14.45
N ASP A 114 2.33 13.93 -13.93
CA ASP A 114 2.41 15.31 -13.43
C ASP A 114 3.53 15.45 -12.37
N PRO A 115 4.46 16.41 -12.50
CA PRO A 115 5.57 16.61 -11.56
C PRO A 115 5.15 16.82 -10.11
N ARG A 116 3.93 17.33 -9.86
CA ARG A 116 3.38 17.50 -8.50
C ARG A 116 3.14 16.15 -7.80
N LEU A 117 3.04 15.07 -8.57
CA LEU A 117 2.89 13.70 -8.07
C LEU A 117 4.23 13.00 -7.85
N GLN A 118 5.38 13.66 -8.05
CA GLN A 118 6.70 13.03 -7.94
C GLN A 118 6.93 12.37 -6.57
N LYS A 119 6.48 13.01 -5.48
CA LYS A 119 6.55 12.41 -4.15
C LYS A 119 5.76 11.11 -4.06
N ARG A 120 4.59 11.05 -4.70
CA ARG A 120 3.74 9.85 -4.74
C ARG A 120 4.36 8.75 -5.59
N LEU A 121 5.00 9.10 -6.71
CA LEU A 121 5.75 8.14 -7.51
C LEU A 121 6.88 7.48 -6.71
N LEU A 122 7.66 8.28 -6.00
CA LEU A 122 8.73 7.75 -5.14
C LEU A 122 8.17 6.80 -4.07
N GLN A 123 7.04 7.14 -3.44
CA GLN A 123 6.37 6.25 -2.48
C GLN A 123 5.83 4.97 -3.14
N ALA A 124 5.23 5.08 -4.32
CA ALA A 124 4.72 3.96 -5.10
C ALA A 124 5.83 2.98 -5.52
N GLN A 125 7.08 3.44 -5.62
CA GLN A 125 8.24 2.63 -5.98
C GLN A 125 9.01 2.02 -4.79
N GLN A 126 8.56 2.24 -3.54
CA GLN A 126 9.17 1.60 -2.36
C GLN A 126 8.47 0.29 -1.96
N PRO A 127 9.17 -0.67 -1.33
CA PRO A 127 8.51 -1.73 -0.60
C PRO A 127 7.57 -1.16 0.49
N LYS A 128 6.34 -1.66 0.59
CA LYS A 128 5.32 -1.11 1.52
C LYS A 128 4.21 -2.08 1.86
N LEU A 129 3.58 -1.85 3.02
CA LEU A 129 2.27 -2.42 3.36
C LEU A 129 1.19 -1.43 2.93
N ILE A 130 0.24 -1.88 2.11
CA ILE A 130 -0.89 -1.08 1.66
C ILE A 130 -2.13 -1.55 2.43
N VAL A 131 -2.77 -0.62 3.14
CA VAL A 131 -3.97 -0.90 3.95
C VAL A 131 -5.17 -0.25 3.27
N ALA A 132 -6.21 -1.04 3.02
CA ALA A 132 -7.45 -0.56 2.44
C ALA A 132 -8.20 0.35 3.45
N GLY A 133 -8.78 1.43 2.96
CA GLY A 133 -9.64 2.32 3.74
C GLY A 133 -11.10 1.88 3.72
N MET A 134 -11.83 2.22 4.80
CA MET A 134 -13.30 2.06 4.89
C MET A 134 -13.82 0.62 4.71
N THR A 135 -13.05 -0.38 5.12
CA THR A 135 -13.42 -1.80 5.02
C THR A 135 -14.05 -2.31 6.32
N ARG A 136 -14.91 -3.33 6.24
CA ARG A 136 -15.55 -3.95 7.43
C ARG A 136 -14.57 -4.77 8.28
N ARG A 137 -13.45 -5.15 7.68
CA ARG A 137 -12.39 -5.96 8.28
C ARG A 137 -11.07 -5.41 7.77
N VAL A 138 -10.00 -5.58 8.54
CA VAL A 138 -8.66 -5.20 8.08
C VAL A 138 -8.33 -5.97 6.79
N GLU A 139 -8.10 -5.21 5.73
CA GLU A 139 -7.68 -5.67 4.40
C GLU A 139 -6.39 -4.92 4.09
N ALA A 140 -5.32 -5.67 3.89
CA ALA A 140 -4.01 -5.12 3.64
C ALA A 140 -3.18 -6.14 2.87
N ALA A 141 -2.29 -5.65 2.03
CA ALA A 141 -1.39 -6.46 1.22
C ALA A 141 0.00 -5.83 1.16
N ILE A 142 1.01 -6.67 1.04
CA ILE A 142 2.40 -6.25 0.93
C ILE A 142 2.79 -6.08 -0.54
N ASP A 143 3.44 -4.95 -0.84
CA ASP A 143 4.12 -4.68 -2.09
C ASP A 143 5.62 -4.73 -1.81
N LEU A 144 6.28 -5.84 -2.13
CA LEU A 144 7.71 -6.03 -1.88
C LEU A 144 8.59 -5.37 -2.94
N GLU A 145 8.06 -5.18 -4.15
CA GLU A 145 8.82 -4.72 -5.31
C GLU A 145 8.61 -3.24 -5.62
N GLY A 146 7.66 -2.57 -4.96
CA GLY A 146 7.31 -1.19 -5.30
C GLY A 146 6.60 -1.09 -6.65
N LYS A 147 5.77 -2.08 -6.98
CA LYS A 147 5.06 -2.16 -8.26
C LYS A 147 3.62 -1.65 -8.20
N LEU A 148 3.14 -1.26 -7.02
CA LEU A 148 1.77 -0.83 -6.81
C LEU A 148 1.67 0.67 -6.52
N TRP A 149 0.76 1.33 -7.23
CA TRP A 149 0.31 2.69 -6.94
C TRP A 149 -1.03 2.67 -6.19
N PRO A 150 -1.04 2.92 -4.86
CA PRO A 150 -2.28 3.04 -4.10
C PRO A 150 -2.96 4.39 -4.35
N GLY A 151 -4.11 4.38 -5.00
CA GLY A 151 -4.84 5.58 -5.39
C GLY A 151 -5.96 6.02 -4.47
N LYS A 152 -6.51 5.12 -3.64
CA LYS A 152 -7.60 5.42 -2.69
C LYS A 152 -7.76 4.36 -1.62
#